data_AF-A4EU66-F1
#
_entry.id   AF-A4EU66-F1
#
_cell.length_a   1.000
_cell.length_b   1.000
_cell.length_c   1.000
_cell.angle_alpha   90.00
_cell.angle_beta   90.00
_cell.angle_gamma   90.00
#
_symmetry.space_group_name_H-M   'P 1'
#
loop_
_entity.id
_entity.type
_entity.pdbx_description
1 polymer ?
#
loop_
_entity_poly.entity_id
_entity_poly.type
_entity_poly.pdbx_seq_one_letter_code
_entity_poly.pdbx_strand_id
1 'polypeptide(L)'
;MRAPGSPAFLFSFAKRRSAMFRVTHSFLTVILVVATAPLQAQTWWAWNRHEVLPVAPGVWEVVSEVGSGAQDYWCAIGDFSIRQLRSKATQRIYVWREIGPSVHRAGRKAVHFALSPPDGADTSHHYSLSVKFPGRNINAATARNYCFDRREDFLFRRW
;
A
#
# COMPACT_ATOMS: atom_id res chain seq x y z
N MET A 1 -4.05 -14.32 -79.15
CA MET A 1 -3.28 -15.55 -79.48
C MET A 1 -1.95 -15.45 -78.72
N ARG A 2 -1.86 -16.10 -77.56
CA ARG A 2 -1.07 -17.33 -77.28
C ARG A 2 0.44 -17.07 -77.40
N ALA A 3 1.10 -16.61 -76.32
CA ALA A 3 1.76 -17.41 -75.25
C ALA A 3 3.29 -17.47 -75.52
N PRO A 4 4.15 -18.11 -74.70
CA PRO A 4 4.24 -18.23 -73.22
C PRO A 4 5.70 -18.01 -72.72
N GLY A 5 5.94 -18.12 -71.39
CA GLY A 5 7.17 -18.79 -70.92
C GLY A 5 7.93 -18.14 -69.76
N SER A 6 7.53 -18.43 -68.52
CA SER A 6 8.47 -18.60 -67.40
C SER A 6 9.34 -19.85 -67.65
N PRO A 7 10.57 -19.98 -67.13
CA PRO A 7 10.88 -20.25 -65.70
C PRO A 7 12.19 -19.50 -65.28
N ALA A 8 12.80 -19.59 -64.10
CA ALA A 8 12.92 -20.63 -63.10
C ALA A 8 13.38 -20.02 -61.76
N PHE A 9 13.03 -20.71 -60.68
CA PHE A 9 13.57 -20.53 -59.34
C PHE A 9 15.06 -20.87 -59.30
N LEU A 10 15.88 -20.01 -58.69
CA LEU A 10 17.08 -20.44 -57.97
C LEU A 10 17.22 -19.62 -56.68
N PHE A 11 17.07 -20.33 -55.56
CA PHE A 11 17.42 -19.89 -54.22
C PHE A 11 18.93 -19.62 -54.17
N SER A 12 19.33 -18.42 -53.76
CA SER A 12 20.68 -18.16 -53.28
C SER A 12 20.62 -17.58 -51.87
N PHE A 13 20.93 -18.45 -50.90
CA PHE A 13 21.33 -18.08 -49.56
C PHE A 13 22.68 -17.36 -49.64
N ALA A 14 22.72 -16.05 -49.37
CA ALA A 14 23.99 -15.35 -49.23
C ALA A 14 23.94 -14.24 -48.18
N LYS A 15 24.35 -14.65 -46.97
CA LYS A 15 25.27 -13.92 -46.08
C LYS A 15 24.79 -12.58 -45.50
N ARG A 16 24.34 -12.67 -44.24
CA ARG A 16 24.28 -11.56 -43.26
C ARG A 16 25.53 -10.70 -43.38
N ARG A 17 25.37 -9.44 -43.79
CA ARG A 17 26.36 -8.40 -43.57
C ARG A 17 25.88 -7.58 -42.38
N SER A 18 26.38 -7.95 -41.20
CA SER A 18 26.29 -7.14 -40.00
C SER A 18 26.91 -5.79 -40.32
N ALA A 19 26.09 -4.75 -40.44
CA ALA A 19 26.57 -3.39 -40.51
C ALA A 19 27.26 -3.07 -39.18
N MET A 20 28.58 -2.96 -39.24
CA MET A 20 29.46 -2.51 -38.18
C MET A 20 29.09 -1.06 -37.87
N PHE A 21 28.23 -0.84 -36.89
CA PHE A 21 27.91 0.48 -36.35
C PHE A 21 29.23 1.13 -35.90
N ARG A 22 29.68 2.15 -36.64
CA ARG A 22 30.82 2.98 -36.23
C ARG A 22 30.42 3.75 -34.99
N VAL A 23 30.89 3.25 -33.86
CA VAL A 23 30.91 3.90 -32.55
C VAL A 23 31.79 5.14 -32.65
N THR A 24 31.17 6.30 -32.76
CA THR A 24 31.79 7.60 -32.49
C THR A 24 30.65 8.51 -32.12
N HIS A 25 30.41 8.70 -30.82
CA HIS A 25 29.83 9.90 -30.18
C HIS A 25 29.96 9.72 -28.65
N SER A 26 31.10 10.22 -28.16
CA SER A 26 31.41 10.77 -26.84
C SER A 26 30.44 10.52 -25.68
N PHE A 27 30.89 9.76 -24.68
CA PHE A 27 30.71 9.86 -23.20
C PHE A 27 29.69 10.85 -22.57
N LEU A 28 28.52 11.10 -23.19
CA LEU A 28 27.46 12.01 -22.72
C LEU A 28 26.09 11.31 -22.62
N THR A 29 26.09 9.99 -22.51
CA THR A 29 24.91 9.16 -22.23
C THR A 29 25.17 8.29 -21.01
N VAL A 30 25.35 8.90 -19.85
CA VAL A 30 25.41 8.19 -18.58
C VAL A 30 24.49 8.91 -17.60
N ILE A 31 23.42 8.21 -17.21
CA ILE A 31 22.44 8.50 -16.14
C ILE A 31 21.26 9.41 -16.51
N LEU A 32 20.19 8.81 -17.05
CA LEU A 32 18.84 9.08 -16.55
C LEU A 32 17.90 7.90 -16.84
N VAL A 33 18.27 6.70 -16.38
CA VAL A 33 17.27 5.66 -16.09
C VAL A 33 17.04 5.72 -14.57
N VAL A 34 16.38 6.80 -14.12
CA VAL A 34 15.81 6.79 -12.77
C VAL A 34 14.67 5.79 -12.84
N ALA A 35 14.90 4.65 -12.20
CA ALA A 35 14.03 3.50 -12.17
C ALA A 35 12.57 3.92 -12.01
N THR A 36 11.73 3.58 -13.00
CA THR A 36 10.30 3.36 -12.79
C THR A 36 10.15 2.08 -11.95
N ALA A 37 10.73 2.06 -10.74
CA ALA A 37 10.31 1.09 -9.76
C ALA A 37 8.85 1.42 -9.47
N PRO A 38 7.92 0.48 -9.59
CA PRO A 38 6.58 0.71 -9.07
C PRO A 38 6.76 1.15 -7.61
N LEU A 39 6.09 2.23 -7.18
CA LEU A 39 5.95 2.52 -5.76
C LEU A 39 5.30 1.28 -5.16
N GLN A 40 6.12 0.37 -4.66
CA GLN A 40 5.65 -0.75 -3.88
C GLN A 40 4.91 -0.08 -2.73
N ALA A 41 3.60 -0.31 -2.65
CA ALA A 41 2.81 0.02 -1.48
C ALA A 41 3.62 -0.50 -0.29
N GLN A 42 4.26 0.39 0.47
CA GLN A 42 5.18 -0.02 1.50
C GLN A 42 4.33 -0.66 2.60
N THR A 43 4.27 -1.98 2.58
CA THR A 43 3.66 -2.77 3.64
C THR A 43 4.36 -2.43 4.95
N TRP A 44 3.61 -1.90 5.89
CA TRP A 44 4.06 -1.79 7.26
C TRP A 44 3.42 -2.89 8.11
N TRP A 45 4.26 -3.56 8.89
CA TRP A 45 3.81 -4.51 9.90
C TRP A 45 3.81 -3.81 11.24
N ALA A 46 2.61 -3.57 11.78
CA ALA A 46 2.47 -2.93 13.07
C ALA A 46 2.88 -3.85 14.23
N TRP A 47 3.00 -3.28 15.43
CA TRP A 47 3.33 -4.01 16.65
C TRP A 47 2.49 -5.28 16.89
N ASN A 48 1.18 -5.24 16.62
CA ASN A 48 0.27 -6.38 16.75
C ASN A 48 0.25 -7.31 15.51
N ARG A 49 1.24 -7.18 14.61
CA ARG A 49 1.39 -7.91 13.34
C ARG A 49 0.26 -7.68 12.33
N HIS A 50 -0.54 -6.65 12.53
CA HIS A 50 -1.48 -6.20 11.51
C HIS A 50 -0.75 -5.49 10.38
N GLU A 51 -1.22 -5.73 9.16
CA GLU A 51 -0.69 -5.10 7.97
C GLU A 51 -1.33 -3.74 7.74
N VAL A 52 -0.51 -2.72 7.44
CA VAL A 52 -0.94 -1.38 7.05
C VAL A 52 -0.45 -1.07 5.64
N LEU A 53 -1.38 -0.74 4.76
CA LEU A 53 -1.15 -0.61 3.31
C LEU A 53 -1.73 0.70 2.77
N PRO A 54 -1.00 1.47 1.94
CA PRO A 54 -1.55 2.69 1.33
C PRO A 54 -2.61 2.33 0.27
N VAL A 55 -3.83 2.88 0.38
CA VAL A 55 -4.92 2.69 -0.61
C VAL A 55 -5.13 3.89 -1.51
N ALA A 56 -4.80 5.08 -1.02
CA ALA A 56 -4.84 6.35 -1.75
C ALA A 56 -3.88 7.34 -1.08
N PRO A 57 -3.55 8.49 -1.70
CA PRO A 57 -2.74 9.51 -1.05
C PRO A 57 -3.34 9.92 0.31
N GLY A 58 -2.58 9.73 1.39
CA GLY A 58 -3.01 10.07 2.75
C GLY A 58 -4.05 9.12 3.38
N VAL A 59 -4.34 7.99 2.72
CA VAL A 59 -5.29 6.99 3.21
C VAL A 59 -4.63 5.61 3.23
N TRP A 60 -4.72 4.93 4.36
CA TRP A 60 -4.15 3.61 4.58
C TRP A 60 -5.21 2.65 5.06
N GLU A 61 -5.20 1.41 4.57
CA GLU A 61 -6.00 0.35 5.15
C GLU A 61 -5.21 -0.43 6.20
N VAL A 62 -5.89 -0.82 7.27
CA VAL A 62 -5.41 -1.83 8.21
C VAL A 62 -6.18 -3.11 7.97
N VAL A 63 -5.48 -4.16 7.56
CA VAL A 63 -6.09 -5.45 7.22
C VAL A 63 -6.51 -6.19 8.48
N SER A 64 -7.71 -6.77 8.49
CA SER A 64 -8.26 -7.56 9.61
C SER A 64 -7.58 -8.92 9.69
N GLU A 65 -7.25 -9.40 10.89
CA GLU A 65 -6.91 -10.80 11.20
C GLU A 65 -8.11 -11.55 11.80
N VAL A 66 -7.99 -12.87 11.90
CA VAL A 66 -9.01 -13.68 12.58
C VAL A 66 -9.09 -13.26 14.05
N GLY A 67 -10.29 -12.88 14.50
CA GLY A 67 -10.53 -12.43 15.87
C GLY A 67 -10.19 -10.96 16.14
N SER A 68 -9.81 -10.17 15.12
CA SER A 68 -9.48 -8.75 15.32
C SER A 68 -10.66 -7.94 15.86
N GLY A 69 -10.40 -7.22 16.94
CA GLY A 69 -11.31 -6.25 17.53
C GLY A 69 -10.99 -4.82 17.10
N ALA A 70 -11.86 -3.88 17.46
CA ALA A 70 -11.65 -2.45 17.22
C ALA A 70 -10.27 -1.95 17.69
N GLN A 71 -9.85 -2.40 18.88
CA GLN A 71 -8.55 -2.08 19.48
C GLN A 71 -7.36 -2.47 18.58
N ASP A 72 -7.45 -3.57 17.81
CA ASP A 72 -6.38 -4.01 16.90
C ASP A 72 -6.10 -3.00 15.80
N TYR A 73 -7.17 -2.48 15.20
CA TYR A 73 -7.06 -1.49 14.14
C TYR A 73 -6.43 -0.20 14.65
N TRP A 74 -6.85 0.27 15.83
CA TRP A 74 -6.28 1.46 16.46
C TRP A 74 -4.83 1.28 16.88
N CYS A 75 -4.46 0.13 17.45
CA CYS A 75 -3.07 -0.19 17.71
C CYS A 75 -2.24 -0.11 16.43
N ALA A 76 -2.69 -0.79 15.37
CA ALA A 76 -1.93 -0.89 14.14
C ALA A 76 -1.69 0.47 13.48
N ILE A 77 -2.76 1.26 13.32
CA ILE A 77 -2.66 2.58 12.69
C ILE A 77 -1.93 3.60 13.59
N GLY A 78 -2.08 3.48 14.91
CA GLY A 78 -1.35 4.33 15.86
C GLY A 78 0.14 4.09 15.82
N ASP A 79 0.55 2.82 15.82
CA ASP A 79 1.96 2.43 15.69
C ASP A 79 2.57 2.90 14.37
N PHE A 80 1.86 2.66 13.26
CA PHE A 80 2.24 3.17 11.94
C PHE A 80 2.37 4.70 11.91
N SER A 81 1.39 5.43 12.45
CA SER A 81 1.39 6.89 12.44
C SER A 81 2.57 7.48 13.20
N ILE A 82 2.93 6.91 14.36
CA ILE A 82 4.04 7.39 15.17
C ILE A 82 5.39 6.94 14.61
N ARG A 83 5.55 5.66 14.24
CA ARG A 83 6.86 5.09 13.86
C ARG A 83 7.21 5.32 12.40
N GLN A 84 6.25 5.11 11.50
CA GLN A 84 6.47 5.20 10.05
C GLN A 84 6.19 6.62 9.54
N LEU A 85 5.05 7.21 9.88
CA LEU A 85 4.72 8.57 9.41
C LEU A 85 5.36 9.69 10.24
N ARG A 86 5.91 9.36 11.42
CA ARG A 86 6.51 10.34 12.37
C ARG A 86 5.55 11.48 12.73
N SER A 87 4.26 11.17 12.80
CA SER A 87 3.21 12.12 13.18
C SER A 87 3.39 12.60 14.62
N LYS A 88 2.90 13.81 14.91
CA LYS A 88 2.82 14.31 16.29
C LYS A 88 1.91 13.40 17.12
N ALA A 89 2.20 13.26 18.42
CA ALA A 89 1.37 12.49 19.35
C ALA A 89 -0.10 12.97 19.38
N THR A 90 -0.32 14.27 19.23
CA THR A 90 -1.64 14.91 19.22
C THR A 90 -2.35 14.86 17.86
N GLN A 91 -1.71 14.34 16.81
CA GLN A 91 -2.30 14.21 15.49
C GLN A 91 -3.55 13.33 15.56
N ARG A 92 -4.68 13.82 15.04
CA ARG A 92 -5.90 13.02 14.95
C ARG A 92 -5.80 12.02 13.80
N ILE A 93 -6.26 10.81 14.07
CA ILE A 93 -6.42 9.72 13.10
C ILE A 93 -7.92 9.44 13.00
N TYR A 94 -8.43 9.43 11.78
CA TYR A 94 -9.85 9.26 11.49
C TYR A 94 -10.08 7.92 10.82
N VAL A 95 -11.18 7.26 11.18
CA VAL A 95 -11.79 6.21 10.35
C VAL A 95 -12.29 6.91 9.08
N TRP A 96 -11.55 6.74 7.99
CA TRP A 96 -11.87 7.31 6.69
C TRP A 96 -12.95 6.51 5.98
N ARG A 97 -12.89 5.18 6.11
CA ARG A 97 -13.92 4.24 5.67
C ARG A 97 -14.07 3.17 6.73
N GLU A 98 -15.31 2.82 7.04
CA GLU A 98 -15.66 1.76 7.96
C GLU A 98 -15.10 0.40 7.55
N ILE A 99 -15.14 -0.56 8.48
CA ILE A 99 -14.73 -1.92 8.21
C ILE A 99 -15.50 -2.51 7.02
N GLY A 100 -14.76 -2.90 5.98
CA GLY A 100 -15.30 -3.44 4.73
C GLY A 100 -14.32 -4.40 4.07
N PRO A 101 -14.57 -4.83 2.81
CA PRO A 101 -13.62 -5.63 2.05
C PRO A 101 -12.27 -4.90 1.89
N SER A 102 -11.16 -5.63 2.06
CA SER A 102 -9.82 -5.09 1.85
C SER A 102 -9.55 -4.86 0.36
N VAL A 103 -8.83 -3.78 0.05
CA VAL A 103 -8.40 -3.45 -1.31
C VAL A 103 -7.24 -4.34 -1.75
N HIS A 104 -6.25 -4.56 -0.88
CA HIS A 104 -5.03 -5.30 -1.24
C HIS A 104 -5.03 -6.77 -0.85
N ARG A 105 -5.96 -7.21 0.02
CA ARG A 105 -6.01 -8.60 0.51
C ARG A 105 -7.36 -9.22 0.22
N ALA A 106 -7.45 -9.92 -0.91
CA ALA A 106 -8.67 -10.63 -1.32
C ALA A 106 -9.18 -11.58 -0.23
N GLY A 107 -10.49 -11.56 0.02
CA GLY A 107 -11.14 -12.37 1.06
C GLY A 107 -10.94 -11.87 2.49
N ARG A 108 -10.22 -10.76 2.70
CA ARG A 108 -10.03 -10.13 4.02
C ARG A 108 -10.87 -8.87 4.15
N LYS A 109 -11.12 -8.46 5.39
CA LYS A 109 -11.68 -7.14 5.68
C LYS A 109 -10.55 -6.16 6.00
N ALA A 110 -10.84 -4.87 5.93
CA ALA A 110 -9.95 -3.81 6.37
C ALA A 110 -10.74 -2.58 6.80
N VAL A 111 -10.09 -1.71 7.57
CA VAL A 111 -10.59 -0.36 7.91
C VAL A 111 -9.65 0.64 7.28
N HIS A 112 -10.19 1.69 6.64
CA HIS A 112 -9.36 2.74 6.09
C HIS A 112 -9.23 3.87 7.10
N PHE A 113 -8.02 4.38 7.26
CA PHE A 113 -7.70 5.50 8.12
C PHE A 113 -7.01 6.61 7.35
N ALA A 114 -7.16 7.83 7.83
CA ALA A 114 -6.49 9.01 7.33
C ALA A 114 -6.13 9.97 8.47
N LEU A 115 -5.24 10.92 8.19
CA LEU A 115 -4.89 12.01 9.12
C LEU A 115 -5.80 13.25 8.93
N SER A 116 -6.64 13.24 7.89
CA SER A 116 -7.69 14.22 7.62
C SER A 116 -9.08 13.56 7.76
N PRO A 117 -10.11 14.33 8.17
CA PRO A 117 -11.47 13.80 8.29
C PRO A 117 -12.09 13.51 6.93
N PRO A 118 -12.89 12.44 6.78
CA PRO A 118 -13.69 12.21 5.58
C PRO A 118 -14.79 13.27 5.43
N ASP A 119 -15.07 13.65 4.19
CA ASP A 119 -16.06 14.68 3.87
C ASP A 119 -17.45 14.31 4.39
N GLY A 120 -18.10 15.27 5.07
CA GLY A 120 -19.47 15.12 5.56
C GLY A 120 -19.64 14.17 6.76
N ALA A 121 -18.56 13.61 7.32
CA ALA A 121 -18.66 12.72 8.47
C ALA A 121 -18.77 13.47 9.81
N ASP A 122 -19.46 12.87 10.78
CA ASP A 122 -19.44 13.33 12.16
C ASP A 122 -18.08 13.07 12.80
N THR A 123 -17.39 14.16 13.18
CA THR A 123 -16.07 14.13 13.80
C THR A 123 -16.09 14.55 15.27
N SER A 124 -17.29 14.66 15.85
CA SER A 124 -17.46 15.02 17.26
C SER A 124 -16.74 14.04 18.20
N HIS A 125 -16.54 14.45 19.44
CA HIS A 125 -15.80 13.65 20.40
C HIS A 125 -16.64 12.44 20.84
N HIS A 126 -16.08 11.24 20.73
CA HIS A 126 -16.71 10.01 21.20
C HIS A 126 -15.72 9.16 22.01
N TYR A 127 -16.22 8.46 23.01
CA TYR A 127 -15.43 7.58 23.88
C TYR A 127 -15.35 6.13 23.36
N SER A 128 -15.84 5.86 22.15
CA SER A 128 -15.89 4.52 21.57
C SER A 128 -14.78 4.29 20.55
N LEU A 129 -14.18 3.11 20.58
CA LEU A 129 -13.21 2.64 19.57
C LEU A 129 -13.86 2.15 18.28
N SER A 130 -15.16 2.33 18.09
CA SER A 130 -15.84 1.80 16.91
C SER A 130 -15.16 2.20 15.61
N VAL A 131 -14.90 1.19 14.77
CA VAL A 131 -14.42 1.32 13.39
C VAL A 131 -15.56 1.18 12.37
N LYS A 132 -16.81 1.21 12.84
CA LYS A 132 -18.02 1.06 12.01
C LYS A 132 -18.64 2.40 11.58
N PHE A 133 -18.06 3.52 12.00
CA PHE A 133 -18.61 4.84 11.69
C PHE A 133 -17.48 5.72 11.14
N PRO A 134 -17.55 6.15 9.87
CA PRO A 134 -16.63 7.14 9.33
C PRO A 134 -16.61 8.41 10.20
N GLY A 135 -15.45 9.06 10.29
CA GLY A 135 -15.26 10.25 11.13
C GLY A 135 -14.91 9.95 12.58
N ARG A 136 -15.13 8.71 13.09
CA ARG A 136 -14.60 8.28 14.40
C ARG A 136 -13.11 8.49 14.46
N ASN A 137 -12.63 9.10 15.53
CA ASN A 137 -11.26 9.56 15.57
C ASN A 137 -10.70 9.69 16.99
N ILE A 138 -9.39 9.44 17.12
CA ILE A 138 -8.60 9.61 18.35
C ILE A 138 -7.21 10.14 17.96
N ASN A 139 -6.44 10.61 18.94
CA ASN A 139 -5.06 11.03 18.67
C ASN A 139 -4.12 9.83 18.49
N ALA A 140 -3.00 10.04 17.79
CA ALA A 140 -2.04 9.00 17.43
C ALA A 140 -1.38 8.32 18.65
N ALA A 141 -1.14 9.05 19.74
CA ALA A 141 -0.59 8.47 20.96
C ALA A 141 -1.59 7.52 21.65
N THR A 142 -2.85 7.94 21.82
CA THR A 142 -3.93 7.11 22.35
C THR A 142 -4.14 5.88 21.49
N ALA A 143 -4.16 6.03 20.16
CA ALA A 143 -4.27 4.89 19.24
C ALA A 143 -3.13 3.87 19.45
N ARG A 144 -1.88 4.34 19.56
CA ARG A 144 -0.72 3.49 19.80
C ARG A 144 -0.74 2.83 21.19
N ASN A 145 -1.26 3.51 22.21
CA ASN A 145 -1.33 2.94 23.57
C ASN A 145 -2.16 1.65 23.62
N TYR A 146 -3.18 1.53 22.78
CA TYR A 146 -3.96 0.29 22.64
C TYR A 146 -3.15 -0.94 22.20
N CYS A 147 -1.91 -0.76 21.73
CA CYS A 147 -1.00 -1.88 21.50
C CYS A 147 -0.50 -2.56 22.78
N PHE A 148 -0.51 -1.85 23.91
CA PHE A 148 0.07 -2.29 25.17
C PHE A 148 -0.98 -2.80 26.14
N ASP A 149 -2.19 -2.21 26.14
CA ASP A 149 -3.29 -2.59 27.02
C ASP A 149 -3.64 -4.09 26.95
N ARG A 150 -3.64 -4.70 25.75
CA ARG A 150 -3.97 -6.13 25.61
C ARG A 150 -2.86 -7.09 26.04
N ARG A 151 -1.62 -6.60 26.17
CA ARG A 151 -0.49 -7.46 26.60
C ARG A 151 -0.59 -7.78 28.09
N GLU A 152 -1.12 -6.85 28.88
CA GLU A 152 -1.44 -7.09 30.29
C GLU A 152 -2.52 -8.18 30.40
N ASP A 153 -3.60 -8.10 29.62
CA ASP A 153 -4.66 -9.12 29.61
C ASP A 153 -4.18 -10.54 29.27
N PHE A 154 -3.25 -10.70 28.33
CA PHE A 154 -2.70 -12.02 27.99
C PHE A 154 -1.85 -12.61 29.13
N LEU A 155 -1.13 -11.77 29.87
CA LEU A 155 -0.36 -12.21 31.02
C LEU A 155 -1.27 -12.60 32.20
N PHE A 156 -2.39 -11.90 32.40
CA PHE A 156 -3.36 -12.20 33.47
C PHE A 156 -4.30 -13.37 33.15
N ARG A 157 -4.66 -13.63 31.88
CA ARG A 157 -5.51 -14.77 31.49
C ARG A 157 -4.82 -16.13 31.52
N ARG A 158 -3.52 -16.17 31.80
CA ARG A 158 -2.71 -17.40 31.79
C ARG A 158 -2.56 -18.03 33.18
N TRP A 159 -3.22 -17.48 34.20
CA TRP A 159 -3.22 -17.96 35.58
C TRP A 159 -4.64 -18.21 36.07
#